data_AF-A0A3C1DIQ5-F1
#
_entry.id   AF-A0A3C1DIQ5-F1
#
_cell.length_a   1.000
_cell.length_b   1.000
_cell.length_c   1.000
_cell.angle_alpha   90.00
_cell.angle_beta   90.00
_cell.angle_gamma   90.00
#
_symmetry.space_group_name_H-M   'P 1'
#
loop_
_entity.id
_entity.type
_entity.pdbx_description
1 polymer ?
#
loop_
_entity_poly.entity_id
_entity_poly.type
_entity_poly.pdbx_seq_one_letter_code
_entity_poly.pdbx_strand_id
1 'polypeptide(L)'
;MVCRELTKTYEEVCHGTLGELAAWADEGVRGEVTVVVAGAPPEIINLSPAELNDRVTALVTAGLDKKAAIAQVAREVGLPKREVYDAVLAGSRTP
;
A
#
# COMPACT_ATOMS: atom_id res chain seq x y z
N MET A 1 0.69 2.23 17.42
CA MET A 1 0.13 2.37 18.78
C MET A 1 0.52 1.16 19.61
N VAL A 2 0.66 1.35 20.92
CA VAL A 2 0.97 0.31 21.90
C VAL A 2 -0.19 0.25 22.90
N CYS A 3 -0.64 -0.96 23.22
CA CYS A 3 -1.63 -1.22 24.25
C CYS A 3 -1.03 -2.18 25.29
N ARG A 4 -1.09 -1.83 26.57
CA ARG A 4 -0.60 -2.65 27.68
C ARG A 4 -1.73 -3.12 28.55
N GLU A 5 -1.62 -4.37 29.02
CA GLU A 5 -2.48 -4.92 30.06
C GLU A 5 -3.99 -4.69 29.79
N LEU A 6 -4.39 -4.80 28.51
CA LEU A 6 -5.77 -4.64 28.08
C LEU A 6 -6.68 -5.53 28.94
N THR A 7 -7.81 -4.96 29.41
CA THR A 7 -8.79 -5.58 30.32
C THR A 7 -8.35 -5.76 31.78
N LYS A 8 -7.15 -5.28 32.18
CA LYS A 8 -6.67 -5.31 33.57
C LYS A 8 -6.69 -3.91 34.21
N THR A 9 -6.49 -3.83 35.52
CA THR A 9 -6.59 -2.57 36.30
C THR A 9 -5.61 -1.47 35.85
N TYR A 10 -4.51 -1.83 35.17
CA TYR A 10 -3.46 -0.91 34.70
C TYR A 10 -3.41 -0.80 33.18
N GLU A 11 -4.57 -0.77 32.53
CA GLU A 11 -4.66 -0.59 31.08
C GLU A 11 -4.05 0.75 30.64
N GLU A 12 -3.19 0.70 29.63
CA GLU A 12 -2.53 1.87 29.07
C GLU A 12 -2.52 1.78 27.54
N VAL A 13 -2.92 2.86 26.85
CA VAL A 13 -2.90 2.95 25.39
C VAL A 13 -2.07 4.17 24.97
N CYS A 14 -0.99 3.92 24.23
CA CYS A 14 -0.06 4.93 23.75
C CYS A 14 -0.14 5.05 22.23
N HIS A 15 -0.39 6.27 21.76
CA HIS A 15 -0.37 6.61 20.33
C HIS A 15 0.91 7.36 20.00
N GLY A 16 1.49 7.05 18.84
CA GLY A 16 2.71 7.70 18.37
C GLY A 16 3.33 6.94 17.21
N THR A 17 4.36 7.57 16.65
CA THR A 17 5.32 6.95 15.75
C THR A 17 6.12 5.86 16.47
N LEU A 18 6.80 4.99 15.71
CA LEU A 18 7.65 3.95 16.31
C LEU A 18 8.77 4.56 17.18
N GLY A 19 9.32 5.72 16.79
CA GLY A 19 10.35 6.40 17.57
C GLY A 19 9.86 6.93 18.91
N GLU A 20 8.69 7.58 18.92
CA GLU A 20 8.07 8.08 20.15
C GLU A 20 7.70 6.94 21.11
N LEU A 21 7.16 5.84 20.56
CA LEU A 21 6.80 4.66 21.35
C LEU A 21 8.04 3.90 21.87
N ALA A 22 9.14 3.89 21.11
CA ALA A 22 10.40 3.33 21.59
C ALA A 22 10.99 4.17 22.73
N ALA A 23 10.96 5.50 22.63
CA ALA A 23 11.42 6.39 23.69
C ALA A 23 10.56 6.28 24.96
N TRP A 24 9.23 6.16 24.82
CA TRP A 24 8.34 5.91 25.96
C TRP A 24 8.66 4.57 26.66
N ALA A 25 9.11 3.56 25.94
CA ALA A 25 9.44 2.25 26.50
C ALA A 25 10.85 2.17 27.13
N ASP A 26 11.66 3.24 27.03
CA ASP A 26 13.10 3.24 27.37
C ASP A 26 13.38 2.95 28.85
N GLU A 27 12.52 3.44 29.75
CA GLU A 27 12.61 3.18 31.19
C GLU A 27 12.19 1.74 31.58
N GLY A 28 11.72 0.97 30.60
CA GLY A 28 11.35 -0.43 30.75
C GLY A 28 9.84 -0.65 30.87
N VAL A 29 9.30 -1.51 30.02
CA VAL A 29 7.90 -1.92 30.03
C VAL A 29 7.79 -3.34 30.58
N ARG A 30 6.87 -3.54 31.53
CA ARG A 30 6.58 -4.87 32.11
C ARG A 30 5.19 -5.34 31.72
N GLY A 31 5.06 -6.66 31.62
CA GLY A 31 3.79 -7.33 31.35
C GLY A 31 3.53 -7.55 29.86
N GLU A 32 2.28 -7.80 29.51
CA GLU A 32 1.87 -8.11 28.13
C GLU A 32 1.62 -6.82 27.34
N VAL A 33 2.15 -6.77 26.12
CA VAL A 33 2.11 -5.60 25.24
C VAL A 33 1.61 -6.01 23.87
N THR A 34 0.57 -5.33 23.38
CA THR A 34 0.11 -5.42 21.99
C THR A 34 0.60 -4.20 21.22
N VAL A 35 1.26 -4.41 20.08
CA VAL A 35 1.70 -3.33 19.19
C VAL A 35 0.93 -3.41 17.88
N VAL A 36 0.26 -2.31 17.53
CA VAL A 36 -0.41 -2.16 16.23
C VAL A 36 0.39 -1.18 15.38
N VAL A 37 0.92 -1.68 14.27
CA VAL A 37 1.73 -0.92 13.32
C VAL A 37 0.90 -0.64 12.07
N ALA A 38 0.89 0.62 11.63
CA ALA A 38 0.26 0.97 10.36
C ALA A 38 0.99 0.29 9.20
N GLY A 39 0.23 -0.22 8.22
CA GLY A 39 0.81 -0.78 7.01
C GLY A 39 1.63 0.27 6.24
N ALA A 40 2.60 -0.18 5.44
CA ALA A 40 3.35 0.70 4.56
C ALA A 40 2.38 1.41 3.59
N PRO A 41 2.62 2.70 3.26
CA PRO A 41 1.87 3.35 2.21
C PRO A 41 2.09 2.59 0.89
N PRO A 42 1.11 2.57 -0.02
CA PRO A 42 1.30 1.99 -1.34
C PRO A 42 2.47 2.69 -2.04
N GLU A 43 3.41 1.91 -2.54
CA GLU A 43 4.51 2.42 -3.34
C GLU A 43 3.97 2.76 -4.73
N ILE A 44 4.06 4.05 -5.09
CA ILE A 44 3.70 4.49 -6.44
C ILE A 44 4.92 4.34 -7.32
N ILE A 45 4.85 3.39 -8.26
CA ILE A 45 5.88 3.22 -9.28
C ILE A 45 5.56 4.19 -10.42
N ASN A 46 6.38 5.24 -10.52
CA ASN A 46 6.27 6.22 -11.60
C ASN A 46 6.70 5.58 -12.93
N LEU A 47 5.71 5.18 -13.72
CA LEU A 47 5.88 4.72 -15.10
C LEU A 47 5.26 5.73 -16.06
N SER A 48 5.87 5.86 -17.23
CA SER A 48 5.30 6.61 -18.33
C SER A 48 4.00 5.96 -18.83
N PRO A 49 3.11 6.72 -19.49
CA PRO A 49 1.91 6.16 -20.11
C PRO A 49 2.19 5.02 -21.10
N ALA A 50 3.32 5.08 -21.82
CA ALA A 50 3.76 4.04 -22.73
C ALA A 50 4.09 2.74 -21.99
N GLU A 51 4.88 2.82 -20.91
CA GLU A 51 5.24 1.65 -20.09
C GLU A 51 4.01 1.01 -19.42
N LEU A 52 3.04 1.82 -18.99
CA LEU A 52 1.76 1.31 -18.46
C LEU A 52 0.97 0.58 -19.55
N ASN A 53 0.90 1.14 -20.75
CA ASN A 53 0.22 0.50 -21.88
C ASN A 53 0.90 -0.81 -22.31
N ASP A 54 2.24 -0.85 -22.34
CA ASP A 54 3.01 -2.03 -22.70
C ASP A 54 2.78 -3.17 -21.70
N ARG A 55 2.79 -2.87 -20.41
CA ARG A 55 2.48 -3.87 -19.35
C ARG A 55 1.06 -4.41 -19.47
N VAL A 56 0.07 -3.55 -19.71
CA VAL A 56 -1.31 -3.99 -19.93
C VAL A 56 -1.40 -4.88 -21.18
N THR A 57 -0.73 -4.50 -22.26
CA THR A 57 -0.69 -5.26 -23.52
C THR A 57 -0.05 -6.63 -23.33
N ALA A 58 1.03 -6.72 -22.55
CA ALA A 58 1.68 -7.98 -22.23
C ALA A 58 0.74 -8.94 -21.48
N LEU A 59 0.00 -8.45 -20.48
CA LEU A 59 -0.99 -9.27 -19.75
C LEU A 59 -2.17 -9.70 -20.63
N VAL A 60 -2.65 -8.81 -21.49
CA VAL A 60 -3.72 -9.16 -22.45
C VAL A 60 -3.24 -10.23 -23.43
N THR A 61 -2.01 -10.13 -23.90
CA THR A 61 -1.38 -11.13 -24.78
C THR A 61 -1.20 -12.48 -24.06
N ALA A 62 -0.98 -12.45 -22.75
CA ALA A 62 -0.96 -13.64 -21.90
C ALA A 62 -2.36 -14.25 -21.62
N GLY A 63 -3.42 -13.69 -22.21
CA GLY A 63 -4.79 -14.22 -22.13
C GLY A 63 -5.66 -13.61 -21.04
N LEU A 64 -5.17 -12.59 -20.31
CA LEU A 64 -6.02 -11.86 -19.37
C LEU A 64 -6.98 -10.94 -20.11
N ASP A 65 -8.20 -10.80 -19.59
CA ASP A 65 -9.12 -9.79 -20.10
C ASP A 65 -8.53 -8.38 -19.84
N LYS A 66 -8.79 -7.44 -20.76
CA LYS A 66 -8.23 -6.08 -20.69
C LYS A 66 -8.58 -5.35 -19.39
N LYS A 67 -9.77 -5.60 -18.82
CA LYS A 67 -10.23 -4.94 -17.59
C LYS A 67 -9.50 -5.49 -16.36
N ALA A 68 -9.17 -6.78 -16.34
CA ALA A 68 -8.36 -7.46 -15.35
C ALA A 68 -6.89 -7.06 -15.47
N ALA A 69 -6.35 -7.00 -16.69
CA ALA A 69 -4.99 -6.54 -16.95
C ALA A 69 -4.76 -5.11 -16.40
N ILE A 70 -5.68 -4.17 -16.69
CA ILE A 70 -5.61 -2.80 -16.14
C ILE A 70 -5.70 -2.80 -14.61
N ALA A 71 -6.57 -3.62 -14.02
CA ALA A 71 -6.71 -3.70 -12.57
C ALA A 71 -5.46 -4.30 -11.90
N GLN A 72 -4.81 -5.27 -12.56
CA GLN A 72 -3.59 -5.89 -12.09
C GLN A 72 -2.42 -4.89 -12.16
N VAL A 73 -2.19 -4.24 -13.30
CA VAL A 73 -1.13 -3.22 -13.44
C VAL A 73 -1.33 -2.11 -12.41
N ALA A 74 -2.55 -1.60 -12.26
CA ALA A 74 -2.87 -0.58 -11.25
C ALA A 74 -2.47 -0.98 -9.82
N ARG A 75 -2.69 -2.25 -9.44
CA ARG A 75 -2.24 -2.78 -8.14
C ARG A 75 -0.73 -2.90 -8.04
N GLU A 76 -0.08 -3.39 -9.10
CA GLU A 76 1.38 -3.59 -9.13
C GLU A 76 2.15 -2.27 -9.05
N VAL A 77 1.63 -1.20 -9.66
CA VAL A 77 2.29 0.12 -9.69
C VAL A 77 1.77 1.11 -8.65
N GLY A 78 0.78 0.71 -7.85
CA GLY A 78 0.17 1.56 -6.83
C GLY A 78 -0.65 2.73 -7.37
N LEU A 79 -1.07 2.71 -8.64
CA LEU A 79 -1.85 3.78 -9.27
C LEU A 79 -3.36 3.50 -9.25
N PRO A 80 -4.21 4.54 -9.23
CA PRO A 80 -5.64 4.38 -9.47
C PRO A 80 -5.91 3.73 -10.82
N LYS A 81 -6.90 2.82 -10.86
CA LYS A 81 -7.31 2.13 -12.09
C LYS A 81 -7.60 3.09 -13.26
N ARG A 82 -8.13 4.28 -12.96
CA ARG A 82 -8.45 5.31 -13.95
C ARG A 82 -7.20 5.82 -14.67
N GLU A 83 -6.10 6.01 -13.95
CA GLU A 83 -4.85 6.53 -14.53
C GLU A 83 -4.23 5.53 -15.50
N VAL A 84 -4.21 4.25 -15.13
CA VAL A 84 -3.75 3.17 -16.01
C VAL A 84 -4.67 3.03 -17.24
N TYR A 85 -5.98 3.18 -17.05
CA TYR A 85 -6.93 3.19 -18.17
C TYR A 85 -6.70 4.36 -19.13
N ASP A 86 -6.50 5.56 -18.60
CA ASP A 86 -6.25 6.76 -19.41
C ASP A 86 -4.93 6.65 -20.19
N ALA A 87 -3.89 6.05 -19.59
CA ALA A 87 -2.63 5.74 -20.26
C ALA A 87 -2.82 4.76 -21.43
N VAL A 88 -3.59 3.68 -21.23
CA VAL A 88 -3.93 2.71 -22.28
C VAL A 88 -4.75 3.37 -23.40
N LEU A 89 -5.69 4.26 -23.06
CA LEU A 89 -6.46 5.00 -24.05
C LEU A 89 -5.58 5.95 -24.87
N ALA A 90 -4.66 6.68 -24.22
CA ALA A 90 -3.73 7.57 -24.89
C ALA A 90 -2.79 6.81 -25.84
N GLY A 91 -2.30 5.63 -25.43
CA GLY A 91 -1.49 4.75 -26.29
C GLY A 91 -2.27 4.15 -27.46
N SER A 92 -3.58 3.93 -27.31
CA SER A 92 -4.46 3.44 -28.40
C SER A 92 -4.89 4.52 -29.40
N ARG A 93 -4.76 5.80 -29.03
CA ARG A 93 -4.90 6.94 -29.95
C ARG A 93 -3.55 7.22 -30.60
N THR A 94 -3.17 6.40 -31.58
CA THR A 94 -2.18 6.85 -32.58
C THR A 94 -2.91 7.76 -33.59
N PRO A 95 -2.32 8.89 -34.03
CA PRO A 95 -2.85 9.67 -35.16
C PRO A 95 -2.95 8.86 -36.46
#